data_AF-A0A6P5SUK0-F1
#
_entry.id   AF-A0A6P5SUK0-F1
#
_cell.length_a   1.000
_cell.length_b   1.000
_cell.length_c   1.000
_cell.angle_alpha   90.00
_cell.angle_beta   90.00
_cell.angle_gamma   90.00
#
_symmetry.space_group_name_H-M   'P 1'
#
loop_
_entity.id
_entity.type
_entity.pdbx_description
1 polymer ?
#
loop_
_entity_poly.entity_id
_entity_poly.type
_entity_poly.pdbx_seq_one_letter_code
_entity_poly.pdbx_strand_id
1 'polypeptide(L)'
;MKFGSNLVLISSNERFRHFVTSPGMSVVLFCSKTKQKQVLQALHQVCTRFPSVNFLKVEVEDHPYLAKMEDVSTIPAFKIYKNGSRVKEIPGSNHELLESSVKLYSS
;
A
#
# COMPACT_ATOMS: atom_id res chain seq x y z
N MET A 1 7.82 14.99 1.39
CA MET A 1 9.14 14.36 1.64
C MET A 1 9.07 12.91 1.18
N LYS A 2 9.90 12.52 0.22
CA LYS A 2 10.15 11.11 -0.13
C LYS A 2 11.20 10.62 0.87
N PHE A 3 10.86 9.69 1.77
CA PHE A 3 11.90 8.94 2.47
C PHE A 3 12.63 8.08 1.42
N GLY A 4 13.89 7.71 1.62
CA GLY A 4 14.80 7.11 0.63
C GLY A 4 14.43 5.73 0.05
N SER A 5 13.15 5.40 0.02
CA SER A 5 12.51 4.22 -0.57
C SER A 5 11.24 4.72 -1.28
N ASN A 6 10.77 4.10 -2.37
CA ASN A 6 9.55 4.47 -3.12
C ASN A 6 8.21 4.42 -2.32
N LEU A 7 8.29 4.53 -0.99
CA LEU A 7 7.20 4.65 -0.04
C LEU A 7 6.72 6.10 0.09
N VAL A 8 5.45 6.32 -0.20
CA VAL A 8 4.77 7.61 -0.11
C VAL A 8 3.73 7.56 1.00
N LEU A 9 3.86 8.46 1.98
CA LEU A 9 2.78 8.71 2.93
C LEU A 9 1.67 9.51 2.24
N ILE A 10 0.46 8.95 2.24
CA ILE A 10 -0.73 9.62 1.72
C ILE A 10 -1.18 10.67 2.72
N SER A 11 -1.41 11.88 2.20
CA SER A 11 -1.86 13.05 2.95
C SER A 11 -3.22 13.58 2.47
N SER A 12 -3.75 13.05 1.36
CA SER A 12 -5.05 13.45 0.81
C SER A 12 -5.62 12.37 -0.12
N ASN A 13 -6.95 12.40 -0.30
CA ASN A 13 -7.67 11.51 -1.21
C ASN A 13 -7.24 11.70 -2.67
N GLU A 14 -7.00 12.94 -3.09
CA GLU A 14 -6.53 13.25 -4.45
C GLU A 14 -5.17 12.62 -4.73
N ARG A 15 -4.26 12.69 -3.75
CA ARG A 15 -2.94 12.09 -3.87
C ARG A 15 -3.02 10.58 -3.91
N PHE A 16 -3.86 9.95 -3.08
CA PHE A 16 -4.14 8.52 -3.17
C PHE A 16 -4.62 8.14 -4.57
N ARG A 17 -5.67 8.81 -5.05
CA ARG A 17 -6.27 8.56 -6.38
C ARG A 17 -5.22 8.68 -7.48
N HIS A 18 -4.41 9.73 -7.47
CA HIS A 18 -3.36 9.95 -8.46
C HIS A 18 -2.42 8.73 -8.59
N PHE A 19 -1.99 8.13 -7.49
CA PHE A 19 -1.12 6.95 -7.54
C PHE A 19 -1.85 5.68 -7.97
N VAL A 20 -3.06 5.42 -7.46
CA VAL A 20 -3.75 4.16 -7.76
C VAL A 20 -4.34 4.13 -9.18
N THR A 21 -4.63 5.29 -9.78
CA THR A 21 -5.10 5.41 -11.17
C THR A 21 -3.98 5.60 -12.19
N SER A 22 -2.77 5.93 -11.75
CA SER A 22 -1.62 6.01 -12.66
C SER A 22 -1.34 4.66 -13.34
N PRO A 23 -0.85 4.67 -14.60
CA PRO A 23 -0.40 3.45 -15.26
C PRO A 23 0.67 2.74 -14.43
N GLY A 24 0.57 1.41 -14.34
CA GLY A 24 1.46 0.59 -13.54
C GLY A 24 0.78 0.04 -12.28
N MET A 25 1.61 -0.33 -11.32
CA MET A 25 1.17 -0.99 -10.09
C MET A 25 1.48 -0.16 -8.85
N SER A 26 0.50 -0.13 -7.95
CA SER A 26 0.59 0.54 -6.65
C SER A 26 0.21 -0.43 -5.54
N VAL A 27 1.01 -0.49 -4.48
CA VAL A 27 0.77 -1.29 -3.28
C VAL A 27 0.51 -0.33 -2.12
N VAL A 28 -0.65 -0.45 -1.48
CA VAL A 28 -1.09 0.45 -0.42
C VAL A 28 -1.20 -0.30 0.89
N LEU A 29 -0.47 0.14 1.90
CA LEU A 29 -0.64 -0.29 3.29
C LEU A 29 -1.65 0.64 3.99
N PHE A 30 -2.78 0.09 4.41
CA PHE A 30 -3.71 0.72 5.33
C PHE A 30 -3.38 0.25 6.74
N CYS A 31 -3.03 1.17 7.63
CA CYS A 31 -2.62 0.85 8.99
C CYS A 31 -2.99 1.93 10.00
N SER A 32 -2.89 1.59 11.28
CA SER A 32 -2.94 2.55 12.37
C SER A 32 -1.67 3.41 12.44
N LYS A 33 -1.75 4.57 13.11
CA LYS A 33 -0.58 5.42 13.42
C LYS A 33 0.42 4.74 14.35
N THR A 34 -0.06 3.92 15.28
CA THR A 34 0.75 3.33 16.35
C THR A 34 1.23 1.93 16.00
N LYS A 35 2.52 1.67 16.30
CA LYS A 35 3.25 0.38 16.30
C LYS A 35 2.89 -0.62 15.18
N GLN A 36 3.45 -0.38 14.00
CA GLN A 36 3.37 -1.26 12.81
C GLN A 36 4.76 -1.70 12.31
N LYS A 37 5.74 -1.87 13.22
CA LYS A 37 7.15 -2.06 12.83
C LYS A 37 7.37 -3.25 11.89
N GLN A 38 6.77 -4.40 12.19
CA GLN A 38 6.95 -5.62 11.38
C GLN A 38 6.34 -5.47 9.98
N VAL A 39 5.13 -4.95 9.89
CA VAL A 39 4.43 -4.75 8.60
C VAL A 39 5.11 -3.69 7.75
N LEU A 40 5.59 -2.60 8.38
CA LEU A 40 6.41 -1.60 7.70
C LEU A 40 7.74 -2.19 7.21
N GLN A 41 8.39 -3.05 8.00
CA GLN A 41 9.61 -3.72 7.59
C GLN A 41 9.37 -4.61 6.36
N ALA A 42 8.27 -5.37 6.33
CA ALA A 42 7.89 -6.16 5.18
C ALA A 42 7.62 -5.29 3.94
N LEU A 43 6.88 -4.18 4.11
CA LEU A 43 6.65 -3.21 3.03
C LEU A 43 7.96 -2.63 2.50
N HIS A 44 8.90 -2.27 3.38
CA HIS A 44 10.21 -1.75 3.00
C HIS A 44 11.04 -2.78 2.23
N GLN A 45 11.04 -4.06 2.63
CA GLN A 45 11.74 -5.13 1.92
C GLN A 45 11.21 -5.33 0.50
N VAL A 46 9.89 -5.30 0.32
CA VAL A 46 9.29 -5.39 -1.01
C VAL A 46 9.56 -4.10 -1.82
N CYS A 47 9.55 -2.94 -1.17
CA CYS A 47 9.87 -1.66 -1.79
C CYS A 47 11.28 -1.60 -2.38
N THR A 48 12.28 -2.18 -1.72
CA THR A 48 13.65 -2.22 -2.25
C THR A 48 13.79 -3.22 -3.41
N ARG A 49 13.00 -4.30 -3.40
CA ARG A 49 13.06 -5.35 -4.43
C ARG A 49 12.30 -5.00 -5.71
N PHE A 50 11.30 -4.13 -5.64
CA PHE A 50 10.45 -3.75 -6.78
C PHE A 50 10.41 -2.22 -6.98
N PRO A 51 11.49 -1.58 -7.45
CA PRO A 51 11.58 -0.13 -7.54
C PRO A 51 10.64 0.51 -8.57
N SER A 52 10.08 -0.27 -9.50
CA SER A 52 9.08 0.19 -10.48
C SER A 52 7.65 0.28 -9.92
N VAL A 53 7.43 -0.22 -8.71
CA VAL A 53 6.11 -0.26 -8.05
C VAL A 53 5.99 0.93 -7.10
N ASN A 54 4.84 1.59 -7.11
CA ASN A 54 4.55 2.64 -6.14
C ASN A 54 4.15 2.00 -4.81
N PHE A 55 4.80 2.36 -3.70
CA PHE A 55 4.39 1.91 -2.38
C PHE A 55 3.77 3.08 -1.63
N LEU A 56 2.59 2.90 -1.09
CA LEU A 56 1.83 3.93 -0.40
C LEU A 56 1.53 3.48 1.03
N LYS A 57 1.53 4.42 1.97
CA LYS A 57 1.06 4.23 3.33
C LYS A 57 -0.11 5.16 3.59
N VAL A 58 -1.20 4.61 4.11
CA VAL A 58 -2.38 5.34 4.57
C VAL A 58 -2.56 5.08 6.06
N GLU A 59 -2.56 6.16 6.83
CA GLU A 59 -2.94 6.14 8.24
C GLU A 59 -4.45 6.33 8.33
N VAL A 60 -5.16 5.28 8.75
CA VAL A 60 -6.64 5.26 8.70
C VAL A 60 -7.27 6.27 9.65
N GLU A 61 -6.56 6.66 10.71
CA GLU A 61 -7.01 7.68 11.66
C GLU A 61 -7.02 9.09 11.03
N ASP A 62 -6.10 9.38 10.10
CA ASP A 62 -6.08 10.66 9.37
C ASP A 62 -7.02 10.66 8.17
N HIS A 63 -7.33 9.47 7.64
CA HIS A 63 -8.11 9.30 6.43
C HIS A 63 -9.26 8.29 6.60
N PRO A 64 -10.17 8.47 7.58
CA PRO A 64 -11.23 7.50 7.87
C PRO A 64 -12.20 7.33 6.70
N TYR A 65 -12.46 8.41 5.95
CA TYR A 65 -13.30 8.34 4.74
C TYR A 65 -12.65 7.50 3.63
N LEU A 66 -11.32 7.62 3.44
CA LEU A 66 -10.58 6.82 2.47
C LEU A 66 -10.62 5.34 2.85
N ALA A 67 -10.39 5.02 4.13
CA ALA A 67 -10.47 3.64 4.62
C ALA A 67 -11.87 3.03 4.39
N LYS A 68 -12.92 3.84 4.61
CA LYS A 68 -14.31 3.43 4.33
C LYS A 68 -14.58 3.22 2.84
N MET A 69 -14.17 4.17 1.98
CA MET A 69 -14.36 4.05 0.53
C MET A 69 -13.66 2.83 -0.05
N GLU A 70 -12.47 2.54 0.45
CA GLU A 70 -11.68 1.40 0.00
C GLU A 70 -12.13 0.09 0.65
N ASP A 71 -13.17 0.09 1.49
CA ASP A 71 -13.69 -1.08 2.21
C ASP A 71 -12.61 -1.79 3.03
N VAL A 72 -11.89 -1.02 3.86
CA VAL A 72 -10.88 -1.53 4.78
C VAL A 72 -11.57 -2.02 6.04
N SER A 73 -11.81 -3.32 6.12
CA SER A 73 -12.44 -3.97 7.27
C SER A 73 -11.45 -4.40 8.35
N THR A 74 -10.20 -4.66 7.97
CA THR A 74 -9.13 -5.09 8.88
C THR A 74 -7.89 -4.24 8.68
N ILE A 75 -7.22 -3.90 9.78
CA ILE A 75 -5.92 -3.23 9.75
C ILE A 75 -4.92 -4.02 10.62
N PRO A 76 -3.65 -4.13 10.19
CA PRO A 76 -3.13 -3.67 8.90
C PRO A 76 -3.59 -4.54 7.72
N ALA A 77 -3.72 -3.92 6.55
CA ALA A 77 -4.02 -4.60 5.30
C ALA A 77 -3.26 -3.96 4.13
N PHE A 78 -2.80 -4.79 3.20
CA PHE A 78 -2.26 -4.37 1.93
C PHE A 78 -3.31 -4.49 0.82
N LYS A 79 -3.39 -3.48 -0.04
CA LYS A 79 -4.21 -3.50 -1.25
C LYS A 79 -3.33 -3.21 -2.46
N ILE A 80 -3.43 -4.07 -3.48
CA ILE A 80 -2.71 -3.93 -4.73
C ILE A 80 -3.66 -3.35 -5.78
N TYR A 81 -3.22 -2.29 -6.44
CA TYR A 81 -3.93 -1.62 -7.52
C TYR A 81 -3.09 -1.71 -8.79
N LYS A 82 -3.73 -1.95 -9.93
CA LYS A 82 -3.09 -1.94 -11.26
C LYS A 82 -4.00 -1.17 -12.20
N ASN A 83 -3.47 -0.11 -12.81
CA ASN A 83 -4.17 0.74 -13.78
C ASN A 83 -5.56 1.21 -13.30
N GLY A 84 -5.68 1.71 -12.06
CA GLY A 84 -6.93 2.21 -11.49
C GLY A 84 -7.83 1.15 -10.83
N SER A 85 -7.54 -0.13 -10.99
CA SER A 85 -8.36 -1.22 -10.44
C SER A 85 -7.69 -1.91 -9.27
N ARG A 86 -8.44 -2.18 -8.19
CA ARG A 86 -7.98 -3.03 -7.08
C ARG A 86 -7.95 -4.49 -7.52
N VAL A 87 -6.78 -5.12 -7.51
CA VAL A 87 -6.58 -6.49 -7.99
C VAL A 87 -6.38 -7.51 -6.86
N LYS A 88 -5.96 -7.08 -5.67
CA LYS A 88 -5.74 -7.98 -4.53
C LYS A 88 -5.84 -7.24 -3.20
N GLU A 89 -6.35 -7.94 -2.19
CA GLU A 89 -6.26 -7.58 -0.78
C GLU A 89 -5.52 -8.67 -0.01
N ILE A 90 -4.66 -8.27 0.92
CA ILE A 90 -3.75 -9.15 1.65
C ILE A 90 -3.72 -8.70 3.11
N PRO A 91 -3.95 -9.60 4.08
CA PRO A 91 -3.79 -9.27 5.49
C PRO A 91 -2.37 -8.78 5.78
N GLY A 92 -2.22 -7.75 6.62
CA GLY A 92 -0.91 -7.15 6.91
C GLY A 92 0.08 -8.10 7.59
N SER A 93 -0.40 -9.20 8.19
CA SER A 93 0.41 -10.26 8.78
C SER A 93 1.02 -11.24 7.76
N ASN A 94 0.57 -11.24 6.50
CA ASN A 94 0.97 -12.24 5.52
C ASN A 94 2.02 -11.69 4.53
N HIS A 95 3.28 -11.64 4.98
CA HIS A 95 4.40 -11.10 4.22
C HIS A 95 4.75 -11.93 2.98
N GLU A 96 4.63 -13.26 3.05
CA GLU A 96 4.90 -14.16 1.91
C GLU A 96 3.89 -13.94 0.78
N LEU A 97 2.60 -13.77 1.14
CA LEU A 97 1.56 -13.46 0.17
C LEU A 97 1.75 -12.08 -0.45
N LEU A 98 2.25 -11.10 0.32
CA LEU A 98 2.60 -9.78 -0.19
C LEU A 98 3.66 -9.90 -1.28
N GLU A 99 4.82 -10.50 -0.98
CA GLU A 99 5.95 -10.58 -1.93
C GLU A 99 5.57 -11.37 -3.19
N SER A 100 4.92 -12.53 -3.03
CA SER A 100 4.48 -13.35 -4.17
C SER A 100 3.45 -12.64 -5.04
N SER A 101 2.49 -11.91 -4.45
CA SER A 101 1.50 -11.13 -5.21
C SER A 101 2.13 -9.94 -5.93
N VAL A 102 3.04 -9.21 -5.28
CA VAL A 102 3.78 -8.11 -5.93
C VAL A 102 4.56 -8.65 -7.12
N LYS A 103 5.27 -9.78 -6.97
CA LYS A 103 6.00 -10.42 -8.06
C LYS A 103 5.08 -10.81 -9.23
N LEU A 104 3.93 -11.41 -8.92
CA LEU A 104 2.96 -11.86 -9.92
C LEU A 104 2.38 -10.69 -10.74
N TYR A 105 2.03 -9.58 -10.08
CA TYR A 105 1.36 -8.46 -10.73
C TYR A 105 2.33 -7.39 -11.27
N SER A 106 3.59 -7.38 -10.84
CA SER A 106 4.66 -6.52 -11.40
C SER A 106 5.28 -7.07 -12.68
N SER A 107 5.02 -8.35 -13.00
CA SER A 107 5.43 -8.98 -14.26
C SER A 107 4.59 -8.50 -15.45
#